data_AF-A0A350H4U6-F1
#
_entry.id   AF-A0A350H4U6-F1
#
_cell.length_a   1.000
_cell.length_b   1.000
_cell.length_c   1.000
_cell.angle_alpha   90.00
_cell.angle_beta   90.00
_cell.angle_gamma   90.00
#
_symmetry.space_group_name_H-M   'P 1'
#
loop_
_entity.id
_entity.type
_entity.pdbx_description
1 polymer ?
#
loop_
_entity_poly.entity_id
_entity_poly.type
_entity_poly.pdbx_seq_one_letter_code
_entity_poly.pdbx_strand_id
1 'polypeptide(L)' 'EPTGALNRSNSDEVMNEFVKINKEGTTIMMVTHDVKVASRCSRVLYIEDGNIRGEYDNTKEQSERDKERALNAWLIDLGW' A
#
# COMPACT_ATOMS: atom_id res chain seq x y z
N GLU A 1 0.92 5.20 9.99
CA GLU A 1 2.23 4.61 9.70
C GLU A 1 2.55 3.48 10.69
N PRO A 2 2.32 2.20 10.34
CA PRO A 2 2.57 1.08 11.26
C PRO A 2 3.98 0.47 11.14
N THR A 3 4.74 0.78 10.09
CA THR A 3 6.07 0.21 9.81
C THR A 3 7.23 1.17 10.01
N GLY A 4 6.98 2.45 10.33
CA GLY A 4 8.00 3.50 10.37
C GLY A 4 9.13 3.33 11.40
N ALA A 5 8.93 2.50 12.43
CA ALA A 5 9.94 2.18 13.45
C ALA A 5 10.60 0.80 13.26
N LEU A 6 10.25 0.07 12.20
CA LEU A 6 10.69 -1.30 11.96
C LEU A 6 11.76 -1.36 10.87
N ASN A 7 12.65 -2.34 10.96
CA ASN A 7 13.56 -2.65 9.86
C ASN A 7 12.78 -3.35 8.72
N ARG A 8 13.41 -3.47 7.55
CA ARG A 8 12.77 -4.03 6.35
C ARG A 8 12.18 -5.43 6.55
N SER A 9 12.89 -6.34 7.21
CA SER A 9 12.42 -7.71 7.42
C SER A 9 11.18 -7.73 8.33
N ASN A 10 11.22 -6.97 9.42
CA ASN A 10 10.12 -6.91 10.38
C ASN A 10 8.89 -6.22 9.77
N SER A 11 9.09 -5.18 8.95
CA SER A 11 7.99 -4.54 8.20
C SER A 11 7.34 -5.52 7.22
N ASP A 12 8.13 -6.34 6.53
CA ASP A 12 7.61 -7.35 5.60
C ASP A 12 6.79 -8.43 6.33
N GLU A 13 7.24 -8.87 7.52
CA GLU A 13 6.52 -9.80 8.38
C GLU A 13 5.18 -9.22 8.88
N VAL A 14 5.20 -8.01 9.43
CA VAL A 14 3.96 -7.34 9.89
C VAL A 14 2.96 -7.21 8.75
N MET A 15 3.43 -6.82 7.57
CA MET A 15 2.57 -6.71 6.40
C MET A 15 2.05 -8.07 5.91
N ASN A 16 2.80 -9.17 6.08
CA ASN A 16 2.30 -10.52 5.79
C ASN A 16 1.11 -10.87 6.71
N GLU A 17 1.22 -10.57 8.01
CA GLU A 17 0.15 -10.82 8.97
C GLU A 17 -1.08 -9.95 8.68
N PHE A 18 -0.90 -8.68 8.33
CA PHE A 18 -2.02 -7.82 7.92
C PHE A 18 -2.73 -8.36 6.67
N VAL A 19 -2.01 -8.76 5.64
CA VAL A 19 -2.62 -9.35 4.44
C VAL A 19 -3.38 -10.63 4.78
N LYS A 20 -2.85 -11.47 5.68
CA LYS A 20 -3.52 -12.69 6.13
C LYS A 20 -4.82 -12.37 6.87
N ILE A 21 -4.78 -11.50 7.87
CA ILE A 21 -5.96 -11.05 8.65
C ILE A 21 -7.01 -10.41 7.72
N ASN A 22 -6.57 -9.67 6.70
CA ASN A 22 -7.47 -9.10 5.71
C ASN A 22 -8.18 -10.16 4.86
N LYS A 23 -7.46 -11.20 4.44
CA LYS A 23 -8.04 -12.36 3.72
C LYS A 23 -9.00 -13.17 4.60
N GLU A 24 -8.84 -13.14 5.91
CA GLU A 24 -9.76 -13.75 6.88
C GLU A 24 -11.05 -12.93 7.10
N GLY A 25 -11.19 -11.78 6.42
CA GLY A 25 -12.42 -10.97 6.41
C GLY A 25 -12.35 -9.68 7.23
N THR A 26 -11.23 -9.42 7.91
CA THR A 26 -11.07 -8.17 8.67
C THR A 26 -10.66 -7.02 7.75
N THR A 27 -11.37 -5.89 7.79
CA THR A 27 -10.94 -4.70 7.04
C THR A 27 -9.78 -4.02 7.76
N ILE A 28 -8.69 -3.76 7.02
CA ILE A 28 -7.52 -3.04 7.53
C ILE A 28 -7.39 -1.73 6.75
N MET A 29 -7.30 -0.62 7.49
CA MET A 29 -6.97 0.68 6.95
C MET A 29 -5.66 1.15 7.57
N MET A 30 -4.70 1.55 6.73
CA MET A 30 -3.40 2.04 7.17
C MET A 30 -3.01 3.28 6.38
N VAL A 31 -2.23 4.15 7.01
CA VAL A 31 -1.59 5.30 6.38
C VAL A 31 -0.11 5.00 6.28
N THR A 32 0.48 5.18 5.10
CA THR A 32 1.93 5.00 4.90
C THR A 32 2.48 6.00 3.90
N HIS A 33 3.77 6.33 4.02
CA HIS A 33 4.55 7.04 3.00
C HIS A 33 5.44 6.10 2.16
N ASP A 34 5.41 4.80 2.42
CA ASP A 34 6.20 3.79 1.69
C ASP A 34 5.35 3.14 0.59
N VAL A 35 5.75 3.36 -0.67
CA VAL A 35 5.07 2.79 -1.85
C VAL A 35 5.09 1.26 -1.84
N LYS A 36 6.14 0.63 -1.29
CA LYS A 36 6.22 -0.83 -1.15
C LYS A 36 5.19 -1.36 -0.16
N VAL A 37 4.88 -0.59 0.89
CA VAL A 37 3.84 -0.96 1.85
C VAL A 37 2.46 -0.76 1.22
N ALA A 38 2.24 0.38 0.57
CA ALA A 38 0.98 0.71 -0.10
C ALA A 38 0.65 -0.28 -1.25
N SER A 39 1.66 -0.77 -1.99
CA SER A 39 1.48 -1.73 -3.08
C SER A 39 1.01 -3.12 -2.62
N ARG A 40 0.99 -3.38 -1.31
CA ARG A 40 0.44 -4.60 -0.71
C ARG A 40 -1.03 -4.46 -0.31
N CYS A 41 -1.57 -3.24 -0.33
CA CYS A 41 -3.00 -2.98 -0.09
C CYS A 41 -3.80 -3.28 -1.36
N SER A 42 -5.04 -3.73 -1.20
CA SER A 42 -5.97 -3.95 -2.33
C SER A 42 -6.47 -2.65 -2.96
N ARG A 43 -6.46 -1.56 -2.18
CA ARG A 43 -6.90 -0.22 -2.59
C ARG A 43 -5.96 0.82 -1.98
N VAL A 44 -5.60 1.83 -2.76
CA VAL A 44 -4.77 2.96 -2.31
C VAL A 44 -5.51 4.27 -2.57
N LEU A 45 -5.58 5.13 -1.55
CA LEU A 45 -6.09 6.49 -1.65
C LEU A 45 -4.92 7.45 -1.51
N TYR A 46 -4.71 8.30 -2.51
CA TYR A 46 -3.72 9.37 -2.44
C TYR A 46 -4.36 10.64 -1.90
N ILE A 47 -3.81 11.16 -0.81
CA ILE A 47 -4.30 12.35 -0.12
C ILE A 47 -3.21 13.43 -0.21
N GLU A 48 -3.61 14.62 -0.64
CA GLU A 48 -2.76 15.80 -0.71
C GLU A 48 -3.58 17.02 -0.27
N ASP A 49 -3.00 17.89 0.56
CA ASP A 49 -3.66 19.09 1.10
C ASP A 49 -5.06 18.83 1.68
N GLY A 50 -5.22 17.71 2.39
CA GLY A 50 -6.47 17.32 3.03
C GLY A 50 -7.55 16.79 2.09
N ASN A 51 -7.26 16.63 0.79
CA ASN A 51 -8.20 16.15 -0.22
C ASN A 51 -7.74 14.82 -0.82
N ILE A 52 -8.69 13.94 -1.15
CA ILE A 52 -8.41 12.73 -1.94
C ILE A 52 -8.20 13.16 -3.39
N ARG A 53 -6.96 12.99 -3.88
CA ARG A 53 -6.57 13.33 -5.25
C ARG A 53 -6.77 12.18 -6.22
N GLY A 54 -6.68 10.96 -5.73
CA GLY A 54 -6.78 9.76 -6.56
C GLY A 54 -7.06 8.51 -5.76
N GLU A 55 -7.61 7.53 -6.46
CA GLU A 55 -7.82 6.18 -5.97
C GLU A 55 -7.22 5.20 -6.96
N TYR A 56 -6.52 4.19 -6.45
CA TYR A 56 -5.93 3.12 -7.23
C TYR A 56 -6.42 1.76 -6.74
N ASP A 57 -6.99 0.98 -7.66
CA ASP A 57 -7.39 -0.41 -7.43
C ASP A 57 -6.21 -1.34 -7.77
N ASN A 58 -5.75 -2.07 -6.76
CA ASN A 58 -4.59 -2.95 -6.84
C ASN A 58 -4.96 -4.44 -6.70
N THR A 59 -6.18 -4.80 -7.07
CA THR A 59 -6.71 -6.18 -7.00
C THR A 59 -6.21 -7.09 -8.13
N LYS A 60 -5.52 -6.55 -9.15
CA LYS A 60 -5.01 -7.33 -10.29
C LYS A 60 -4.00 -8.39 -9.84
N GLU A 61 -4.14 -9.61 -10.35
CA GLU A 61 -3.18 -10.69 -10.11
C GLU A 61 -1.89 -10.44 -10.92
N GLN A 62 -0.86 -9.96 -10.23
CA GLN A 62 0.45 -9.62 -10.76
C GLN A 62 1.52 -9.87 -9.71
N SER A 63 2.80 -9.91 -10.10
CA SER A 63 3.89 -9.99 -9.14
C SER A 63 3.92 -8.75 -8.23
N GLU A 64 4.33 -8.90 -6.98
CA GLU A 64 4.44 -7.77 -6.03
C GLU A 64 5.33 -6.65 -6.59
N ARG A 65 6.37 -7.01 -7.34
CA ARG A 65 7.27 -6.05 -7.99
C ARG A 65 6.57 -5.25 -9.09
N ASP A 66 5.68 -5.88 -9.85
CA ASP A 66 4.93 -5.20 -10.91
C ASP A 66 3.84 -4.30 -10.32
N LYS A 67 3.18 -4.73 -9.24
CA LYS A 67 2.24 -3.89 -8.49
C LYS A 67 2.92 -2.64 -7.93
N GLU A 68 4.08 -2.80 -7.29
CA GLU A 68 4.87 -1.67 -6.78
C GLU A 68 5.24 -0.69 -7.89
N ARG A 69 5.72 -1.20 -9.04
CA ARG A 69 6.04 -0.36 -10.20
C ARG A 69 4.84 0.38 -10.77
N ALA A 70 3.70 -0.31 -10.92
CA ALA A 70 2.49 0.28 -11.48
C ALA A 70 1.92 1.35 -10.54
N LEU A 71 1.89 1.08 -9.24
CA LEU A 71 1.47 2.05 -8.23
C LEU A 71 2.42 3.25 -8.21
N ASN A 72 3.74 3.03 -8.25
CA ASN A 72 4.71 4.11 -8.25
C ASN A 72 4.56 5.01 -9.48
N ALA A 73 4.33 4.44 -10.66
CA ALA A 73 4.07 5.20 -11.87
C ALA A 73 2.79 6.05 -11.75
N TRP A 74 1.71 5.46 -11.24
CA TRP A 74 0.46 6.17 -11.00
C TRP A 74 0.59 7.31 -9.97
N LEU A 75 1.38 7.12 -8.91
CA LEU A 75 1.67 8.15 -7.92
C LEU A 75 2.47 9.32 -8.53
N ILE A 76 3.49 9.03 -9.34
CA ILE A 76 4.29 10.05 -10.03
C ILE A 76 3.42 10.91 -10.95
N ASP A 77 2.47 10.30 -11.68
CA ASP A 77 1.53 11.05 -12.53
C ASP A 77 0.62 12.01 -11.74
N LEU A 78 0.45 11.77 -10.43
CA LEU A 78 -0.31 12.61 -9.51
C LEU A 78 0.55 13.64 -8.76
N GLY A 79 1.87 13.65 -8.97
CA GLY A 79 2.79 14.59 -8.33
C GLY A 79 3.38 14.13 -6.99
N TRP A 80 3.34 12.83 -6.70
CA TRP A 80 4.04 12.20 -5.56
C TRP A 80 5.56 12.43 -5.58
#